data_AF-A0A1J5DX43-F1
#
_entry.id   AF-A0A1J5DX43-F1
#
_cell.length_a   1.000
_cell.length_b   1.000
_cell.length_c   1.000
_cell.angle_alpha   90.00
_cell.angle_beta   90.00
_cell.angle_gamma   90.00
#
_symmetry.space_group_name_H-M   'P 1'
#
loop_
_entity.id
_entity.type
_entity.pdbx_description
1 polymer ?
#
loop_
_entity_poly.entity_id
_entity_poly.type
_entity_poly.pdbx_seq_one_letter_code
_entity_poly.pdbx_strand_id
1 'polypeptide(L)'
;MHRILVIVVSIVALSALISCDHSKTQQVAETNSSPVKTQVSGEGPEAVKVPSNPGAANATNASGERFGVVKETMDAGGYTYVQVEVNGTALWAAGPLTKVAVGQTVSLPAGAVMQNFFSPTLERTFESIDFVPAITVATDGATAPADAMPKDANHASVAEIPAEAVDGSQARTVAPAEKIEGIEKPEGGKAIADCYTELETLKDSGVTVRGKVVKFNANILGTNWIHIQDGSGDATANTHDLTVTTKAVVAVGDVVTLKGTLGKDKNFGAGYQYAVIVENAELVE
;
A
#
# COMPACT_ATOMS: atom_id res chain seq x y z
N MET A 1 -65.17 15.31 17.19
CA MET A 1 -66.07 14.41 17.94
C MET A 1 -65.27 13.15 18.29
N HIS A 2 -65.44 12.56 19.50
CA HIS A 2 -64.65 11.44 20.07
C HIS A 2 -63.14 11.74 20.23
N ARG A 3 -62.50 11.91 21.41
CA ARG A 3 -62.66 11.57 22.86
C ARG A 3 -62.27 10.14 23.29
N ILE A 4 -61.71 10.05 24.51
CA ILE A 4 -61.12 8.91 25.27
C ILE A 4 -59.61 8.70 24.95
N LEU A 5 -58.60 8.89 25.82
CA LEU A 5 -58.43 9.19 27.27
C LEU A 5 -58.56 8.03 28.30
N VAL A 6 -57.45 7.31 28.57
CA VAL A 6 -57.01 6.73 29.89
C VAL A 6 -55.48 6.52 29.81
N ILE A 7 -54.55 6.86 30.73
CA ILE A 7 -54.47 7.76 31.91
C ILE A 7 -54.36 7.17 33.36
N VAL A 8 -53.12 7.23 33.91
CA VAL A 8 -52.61 7.22 35.32
C VAL A 8 -52.51 5.94 36.19
N VAL A 9 -51.52 6.01 37.11
CA VAL A 9 -51.28 5.31 38.42
C VAL A 9 -50.41 4.03 38.32
N SER A 10 -49.12 3.94 38.71
CA SER A 10 -48.28 4.42 39.85
C SER A 10 -48.16 3.42 41.03
N ILE A 11 -47.09 3.56 41.85
CA ILE A 11 -46.77 2.89 43.14
C ILE A 11 -46.01 1.54 42.99
N VAL A 12 -44.67 1.46 43.12
CA VAL A 12 -43.79 1.53 44.33
C VAL A 12 -43.81 0.25 45.20
N ALA A 13 -42.66 -0.42 45.33
CA ALA A 13 -42.17 -1.02 46.59
C ALA A 13 -40.68 -1.43 46.49
N LEU A 14 -39.96 -1.32 47.62
CA LEU A 14 -38.54 -1.59 47.82
C LEU A 14 -38.38 -2.77 48.78
N SER A 15 -37.60 -3.81 48.44
CA SER A 15 -37.11 -4.82 49.40
C SER A 15 -35.80 -5.46 48.93
N ALA A 16 -34.78 -5.44 49.77
CA ALA A 16 -33.65 -6.38 49.72
C ALA A 16 -33.83 -7.43 50.83
N LEU A 17 -33.17 -8.60 50.71
CA LEU A 17 -32.35 -9.24 51.77
C LEU A 17 -31.94 -10.67 51.39
N ILE A 18 -30.61 -10.86 51.31
CA ILE A 18 -29.79 -11.96 51.86
C ILE A 18 -30.50 -13.29 52.19
N SER A 19 -29.98 -14.39 51.61
CA SER A 19 -29.79 -15.65 52.34
C SER A 19 -28.59 -16.43 51.80
N CYS A 20 -27.75 -16.93 52.71
CA CYS A 20 -26.64 -17.85 52.42
C CYS A 20 -27.01 -19.23 52.96
N ASP A 21 -26.58 -20.31 52.32
CA ASP A 21 -26.10 -21.48 53.07
C ASP A 21 -25.02 -22.27 52.31
N HIS A 22 -24.31 -23.14 53.05
CA HIS A 22 -22.99 -23.68 52.73
C HIS A 22 -22.96 -25.23 52.80
N SER A 23 -21.83 -25.84 52.41
CA SER A 23 -21.44 -27.27 52.55
C SER A 23 -21.78 -28.14 51.31
N LYS A 24 -20.79 -28.71 50.57
CA LYS A 24 -19.85 -29.81 50.90
C LYS A 24 -20.53 -31.20 50.99
N THR A 25 -19.97 -32.34 50.54
CA THR A 25 -18.83 -32.71 49.67
C THR A 25 -18.74 -34.28 49.61
N GLN A 26 -18.07 -34.86 48.59
CA GLN A 26 -17.66 -36.29 48.42
C GLN A 26 -18.76 -37.31 48.03
N GLN A 27 -18.62 -38.13 46.96
CA GLN A 27 -17.65 -39.20 46.58
C GLN A 27 -18.05 -40.57 47.21
N VAL A 28 -18.22 -41.69 46.48
CA VAL A 28 -17.26 -42.69 45.92
C VAL A 28 -18.12 -43.63 45.01
N ALA A 29 -17.89 -43.83 43.70
CA ALA A 29 -16.89 -44.65 42.96
C ALA A 29 -17.06 -46.19 43.01
N GLU A 30 -17.04 -46.86 41.84
CA GLU A 30 -16.45 -48.20 41.56
C GLU A 30 -16.44 -48.46 40.02
N THR A 31 -15.26 -48.58 39.39
CA THR A 31 -14.59 -49.81 38.82
C THR A 31 -15.23 -50.34 37.52
N ASN A 32 -14.55 -50.87 36.49
CA ASN A 32 -13.12 -51.12 36.17
C ASN A 32 -13.01 -51.32 34.61
N SER A 33 -11.88 -51.41 33.88
CA SER A 33 -10.42 -51.47 34.12
C SER A 33 -9.65 -50.99 32.85
N SER A 34 -8.35 -50.69 32.98
CA SER A 34 -7.33 -50.68 31.89
C SER A 34 -6.19 -51.65 32.25
N PRO A 35 -5.27 -52.03 31.33
CA PRO A 35 -3.98 -51.31 31.16
C PRO A 35 -3.48 -51.31 29.68
N VAL A 36 -2.47 -50.56 29.20
CA VAL A 36 -1.06 -50.30 29.62
C VAL A 36 -0.61 -48.97 28.94
N LYS A 37 -0.15 -47.92 29.67
CA LYS A 37 1.26 -47.45 29.83
C LYS A 37 1.97 -47.05 28.50
N THR A 38 2.65 -45.90 28.30
CA THR A 38 3.52 -45.10 29.22
C THR A 38 3.86 -43.69 28.64
N GLN A 39 3.60 -42.59 29.39
CA GLN A 39 4.27 -41.23 29.43
C GLN A 39 4.51 -40.44 28.09
N VAL A 40 4.80 -39.12 27.99
CA VAL A 40 5.32 -38.03 28.87
C VAL A 40 4.67 -36.65 28.51
N SER A 41 4.47 -35.79 29.53
CA SER A 41 4.42 -34.29 29.59
C SER A 41 4.44 -33.37 28.34
N GLY A 42 3.76 -32.22 28.42
CA GLY A 42 4.23 -30.95 27.83
C GLY A 42 3.18 -29.97 27.26
N GLU A 43 3.29 -28.69 27.61
CA GLU A 43 2.56 -27.48 27.14
C GLU A 43 2.01 -27.43 25.69
N GLY A 44 0.81 -26.81 25.57
CA GLY A 44 0.50 -25.75 24.59
C GLY A 44 0.19 -26.12 23.12
N PRO A 45 -0.96 -25.70 22.54
CA PRO A 45 -1.16 -25.80 21.09
C PRO A 45 -0.30 -24.76 20.34
N GLU A 46 0.58 -25.28 19.49
CA GLU A 46 1.60 -24.53 18.73
C GLU A 46 1.03 -23.58 17.66
N ALA A 47 1.87 -22.61 17.28
CA ALA A 47 1.65 -21.76 16.11
C ALA A 47 1.72 -22.57 14.80
N VAL A 48 0.90 -22.18 13.82
CA VAL A 48 0.87 -22.81 12.49
C VAL A 48 2.20 -22.57 11.77
N LYS A 49 2.85 -23.68 11.42
CA LYS A 49 4.19 -23.73 10.83
C LYS A 49 4.17 -23.40 9.34
N VAL A 50 4.56 -22.19 8.98
CA VAL A 50 4.85 -21.82 7.57
C VAL A 50 6.12 -22.53 7.11
N PRO A 51 6.13 -23.25 5.96
CA PRO A 51 7.33 -23.93 5.47
C PRO A 51 8.28 -22.94 4.79
N SER A 52 9.29 -22.47 5.52
CA SER A 52 10.43 -21.76 4.96
C SER A 52 11.31 -22.71 4.14
N ASN A 53 11.38 -22.53 2.81
CA ASN A 53 12.37 -23.19 1.96
C ASN A 53 13.45 -22.18 1.53
N PRO A 54 14.75 -22.43 1.77
CA PRO A 54 15.82 -21.51 1.36
C PRO A 54 16.11 -21.64 -0.14
N GLY A 55 15.84 -20.57 -0.90
CA GLY A 55 16.10 -20.50 -2.34
C GLY A 55 16.83 -19.21 -2.72
N ALA A 56 18.03 -19.37 -3.30
CA ALA A 56 18.85 -18.35 -3.97
C ALA A 56 19.09 -17.03 -3.21
N ALA A 57 20.26 -16.92 -2.58
CA ALA A 57 20.82 -15.62 -2.22
C ALA A 57 21.15 -14.83 -3.50
N ASN A 58 20.29 -13.89 -3.88
CA ASN A 58 20.60 -12.93 -4.93
C ASN A 58 21.83 -12.12 -4.52
N ALA A 59 22.72 -11.86 -5.48
CA ALA A 59 23.90 -11.00 -5.30
C ALA A 59 23.47 -9.54 -5.15
N THR A 60 23.01 -9.22 -3.95
CA THR A 60 22.63 -7.86 -3.54
C THR A 60 23.92 -7.07 -3.34
N ASN A 61 24.24 -6.17 -4.27
CA ASN A 61 25.13 -5.05 -3.93
C ASN A 61 24.55 -4.34 -2.70
N ALA A 62 25.42 -3.90 -1.78
CA ALA A 62 25.06 -3.53 -0.40
C ALA A 62 24.03 -2.38 -0.23
N SER A 63 23.51 -1.84 -1.32
CA SER A 63 22.46 -0.81 -1.41
C SER A 63 21.05 -1.36 -1.71
N GLY A 64 20.88 -2.67 -1.98
CA GLY A 64 19.56 -3.26 -2.33
C GLY A 64 19.09 -2.98 -3.76
N GLU A 65 19.94 -2.41 -4.59
CA GLU A 65 19.66 -1.99 -5.97
C GLU A 65 20.00 -3.10 -6.98
N ARG A 66 19.14 -3.29 -7.99
CA ARG A 66 19.23 -4.35 -8.99
C ARG A 66 19.38 -3.75 -10.39
N PHE A 67 20.24 -4.35 -11.20
CA PHE A 67 20.46 -3.98 -12.59
C PHE A 67 19.95 -5.09 -13.50
N GLY A 68 19.22 -4.74 -14.55
CA GLY A 68 18.67 -5.71 -15.50
C GLY A 68 18.36 -5.14 -16.86
N VAL A 69 18.30 -6.00 -17.87
CA VAL A 69 17.96 -5.61 -19.25
C VAL A 69 16.45 -5.71 -19.44
N VAL A 70 15.83 -4.63 -19.92
CA VAL A 70 14.39 -4.56 -20.21
C VAL A 70 14.03 -5.47 -21.38
N LYS A 71 13.10 -6.40 -21.16
CA LYS A 71 12.55 -7.33 -22.15
C LYS A 71 11.17 -6.91 -22.65
N GLU A 72 10.36 -6.33 -21.78
CA GLU A 72 9.01 -5.81 -22.07
C GLU A 72 8.83 -4.49 -21.32
N THR A 73 8.14 -3.51 -21.90
CA THR A 73 7.79 -2.26 -21.21
C THR A 73 6.46 -1.70 -21.70
N MET A 74 5.69 -1.07 -20.81
CA MET A 74 4.42 -0.42 -21.10
C MET A 74 4.09 0.66 -20.06
N ASP A 75 3.40 1.71 -20.49
CA ASP A 75 2.96 2.80 -19.61
C ASP A 75 1.44 2.72 -19.38
N ALA A 76 0.99 2.74 -18.12
CA ALA A 76 -0.43 2.74 -17.76
C ALA A 76 -0.66 3.27 -16.33
N GLY A 77 -1.80 3.91 -16.07
CA GLY A 77 -2.16 4.39 -14.73
C GLY A 77 -1.18 5.39 -14.08
N GLY A 78 -0.34 6.07 -14.87
CA GLY A 78 0.74 6.93 -14.36
C GLY A 78 2.04 6.21 -13.98
N TYR A 79 2.15 4.92 -14.30
CA TYR A 79 3.31 4.06 -14.10
C TYR A 79 3.96 3.66 -15.41
N THR A 80 5.26 3.38 -15.34
CA THR A 80 5.96 2.56 -16.31
C THR A 80 6.18 1.18 -15.69
N TYR A 81 5.71 0.15 -16.38
CA TYR A 81 5.91 -1.25 -16.04
C TYR A 81 7.03 -1.79 -16.92
N VAL A 82 7.99 -2.49 -16.31
CA VAL A 82 9.10 -3.16 -17.01
C VAL A 82 9.21 -4.61 -16.60
N GLN A 83 9.36 -5.51 -17.57
CA GLN A 83 9.95 -6.82 -17.32
C GLN A 83 11.45 -6.70 -17.53
N VAL A 84 12.24 -6.98 -16.50
CA VAL A 84 13.70 -6.96 -16.58
C VAL A 84 14.27 -8.33 -16.31
N GLU A 85 15.34 -8.67 -17.02
CA GLU A 85 16.14 -9.86 -16.76
C GLU A 85 17.32 -9.48 -15.86
N VAL A 86 17.32 -10.04 -14.64
CA VAL A 86 18.38 -9.86 -13.64
C VAL A 86 18.97 -11.25 -13.37
N ASN A 87 20.27 -11.42 -13.63
CA ASN A 87 20.98 -12.71 -13.47
C ASN A 87 20.27 -13.90 -14.15
N GLY A 88 19.69 -13.68 -15.34
CA GLY A 88 18.94 -14.71 -16.10
C GLY A 88 17.54 -15.02 -15.57
N THR A 89 17.06 -14.31 -14.55
CA THR A 89 15.67 -14.42 -14.05
C THR A 89 14.87 -13.19 -14.48
N ALA A 90 13.70 -13.39 -15.09
CA ALA A 90 12.78 -12.31 -15.41
C ALA A 90 11.98 -11.90 -14.17
N LEU A 91 11.92 -10.60 -13.87
CA LEU A 91 11.04 -10.02 -12.84
C LEU A 91 10.27 -8.83 -13.41
N TRP A 92 9.08 -8.58 -12.85
CA TRP A 92 8.29 -7.40 -13.15
C TRP A 92 8.53 -6.31 -12.11
N ALA A 93 8.72 -5.07 -12.57
CA ALA A 93 8.74 -3.90 -11.71
C ALA A 93 7.82 -2.81 -12.28
N ALA A 94 7.23 -2.01 -11.40
CA ALA A 94 6.49 -0.80 -11.73
C ALA A 94 7.08 0.38 -10.97
N GLY A 95 7.27 1.50 -11.66
CA GLY A 95 7.75 2.75 -11.06
C GLY A 95 7.05 3.97 -11.66
N PRO A 96 7.34 5.18 -11.14
CA PRO A 96 6.83 6.42 -11.73
C PRO A 96 7.12 6.49 -13.23
N LEU A 97 6.20 7.10 -13.99
CA LEU A 97 6.29 7.22 -15.45
C LEU A 97 7.69 7.68 -15.91
N THR A 98 8.40 6.79 -16.59
CA THR A 98 9.80 6.92 -16.99
C THR A 98 9.97 6.44 -18.42
N LYS A 99 10.60 7.26 -19.27
CA LYS A 99 10.89 6.86 -20.64
C LYS A 99 11.99 5.79 -20.69
N VAL A 100 11.61 4.58 -21.09
CA VAL A 100 12.49 3.41 -21.23
C VAL A 100 12.14 2.62 -22.49
N ALA A 101 13.08 1.85 -23.02
CA ALA A 101 12.90 1.00 -24.18
C ALA A 101 13.44 -0.43 -23.95
N VAL A 102 12.88 -1.40 -24.67
CA VAL A 102 13.37 -2.79 -24.69
C VAL A 102 14.84 -2.82 -25.15
N GLY A 103 15.64 -3.65 -24.48
CA GLY A 103 17.08 -3.76 -24.69
C GLY A 103 17.94 -2.79 -23.87
N GLN A 104 17.35 -1.79 -23.20
CA GLN A 104 18.09 -0.93 -22.28
C GLN A 104 18.37 -1.62 -20.94
N THR A 105 19.54 -1.35 -20.36
CA THR A 105 19.82 -1.67 -18.96
C THR A 105 19.19 -0.62 -18.05
N VAL A 106 18.48 -1.05 -17.02
CA VAL A 106 17.91 -0.16 -15.99
C VAL A 106 18.44 -0.53 -14.60
N SER A 107 18.51 0.50 -13.75
CA SER A 107 18.69 0.38 -12.31
C SER A 107 17.33 0.44 -11.61
N LEU A 108 17.10 -0.49 -10.69
CA LEU A 108 15.88 -0.64 -9.90
C LEU A 108 16.26 -0.69 -8.40
N PRO A 109 16.05 0.40 -7.64
CA PRO A 109 16.19 0.41 -6.20
C PRO A 109 15.26 -0.60 -5.50
N ALA A 110 15.52 -0.90 -4.23
CA ALA A 110 14.64 -1.75 -3.43
C ALA A 110 13.22 -1.17 -3.34
N GLY A 111 12.22 -1.97 -3.72
CA GLY A 111 10.80 -1.61 -3.76
C GLY A 111 9.94 -2.48 -2.86
N ALA A 112 8.62 -2.21 -2.85
CA ALA A 112 7.63 -3.08 -2.22
C ALA A 112 7.21 -4.20 -3.19
N VAL A 113 7.37 -5.45 -2.78
CA VAL A 113 6.93 -6.62 -3.56
C VAL A 113 5.43 -6.84 -3.35
N MET A 114 4.67 -7.00 -4.43
CA MET A 114 3.28 -7.47 -4.39
C MET A 114 3.11 -8.75 -5.19
N GLN A 115 2.28 -9.66 -4.68
CA GLN A 115 1.92 -10.92 -5.34
C GLN A 115 0.50 -10.86 -5.87
N ASN A 116 0.22 -11.54 -6.99
CA ASN A 116 -1.09 -11.62 -7.63
C ASN A 116 -1.73 -10.25 -7.92
N PHE A 117 -0.92 -9.23 -8.22
CA PHE A 117 -1.38 -7.88 -8.47
C PHE A 117 -2.13 -7.79 -9.81
N PHE A 118 -3.39 -7.37 -9.79
CA PHE A 118 -4.14 -7.03 -10.99
C PHE A 118 -4.02 -5.53 -11.28
N SER A 119 -3.58 -5.16 -12.48
CA SER A 119 -3.64 -3.78 -12.97
C SER A 119 -4.91 -3.59 -13.78
N PRO A 120 -5.88 -2.77 -13.32
CA PRO A 120 -7.11 -2.53 -14.09
C PRO A 120 -6.84 -1.81 -15.40
N THR A 121 -5.85 -0.90 -15.43
CA THR A 121 -5.51 -0.10 -16.61
C THR A 121 -4.76 -0.86 -17.71
N LEU A 122 -4.22 -2.03 -17.39
CA LEU A 122 -3.62 -2.96 -18.35
C LEU A 122 -4.48 -4.22 -18.57
N GLU A 123 -5.59 -4.36 -17.83
CA GLU A 123 -6.40 -5.57 -17.72
C GLU A 123 -5.55 -6.85 -17.50
N ARG A 124 -4.45 -6.73 -16.74
CA ARG A 124 -3.41 -7.77 -16.61
C ARG A 124 -3.08 -8.09 -15.16
N THR A 125 -3.00 -9.38 -14.84
CA THR A 125 -2.48 -9.88 -13.56
C THR A 125 -0.98 -10.19 -13.65
N PHE A 126 -0.25 -9.83 -12.61
CA PHE A 126 1.16 -10.11 -12.40
C PHE A 126 1.30 -11.03 -11.17
N GLU A 127 1.87 -12.23 -11.34
CA GLU A 127 2.07 -13.18 -10.23
C GLU A 127 2.94 -12.60 -9.11
N SER A 128 3.98 -11.83 -9.49
CA SER A 128 4.77 -10.99 -8.60
C SER A 128 5.21 -9.73 -9.36
N ILE A 129 5.17 -8.58 -8.69
CA ILE A 129 5.64 -7.29 -9.21
C ILE A 129 6.24 -6.43 -8.10
N ASP A 130 7.32 -5.73 -8.43
CA ASP A 130 8.03 -4.87 -7.49
C ASP A 130 7.71 -3.40 -7.77
N PHE A 131 7.00 -2.76 -6.84
CA PHE A 131 6.76 -1.31 -6.88
C PHE A 131 8.01 -0.58 -6.37
N VAL A 132 8.79 -0.04 -7.30
CA VAL A 132 10.07 0.63 -7.03
C VAL A 132 9.88 2.16 -6.99
N PRO A 133 10.67 2.89 -6.16
CA PRO A 133 10.55 4.35 -6.06
C PRO A 133 11.02 5.08 -7.32
N ALA A 134 11.84 4.44 -8.16
CA ALA A 134 12.33 4.97 -9.43
C ALA A 134 12.70 3.82 -10.38
N ILE A 135 12.66 4.09 -11.69
CA ILE A 135 13.32 3.31 -12.73
C ILE A 135 14.33 4.26 -13.37
N THR A 136 15.61 3.87 -13.45
CA THR A 136 16.65 4.73 -14.04
C THR A 136 17.32 3.99 -15.19
N VAL A 137 17.31 4.54 -16.40
CA VAL A 137 18.10 3.98 -17.52
C VAL A 137 19.58 4.17 -17.22
N ALA A 138 20.33 3.08 -17.19
CA ALA A 138 21.77 3.12 -17.02
C ALA A 138 22.42 3.58 -18.35
N THR A 139 22.82 4.86 -18.40
CA THR A 139 23.69 5.35 -19.48
C THR A 139 25.12 4.86 -19.27
N ASP A 140 25.81 4.50 -20.35
CA ASP A 140 27.18 3.97 -20.33
C ASP A 140 28.12 4.87 -19.51
N GLY A 141 28.51 4.38 -18.33
CA GLY A 141 29.23 5.16 -17.31
C GLY A 141 28.98 4.67 -15.88
N ALA A 142 27.81 4.10 -15.60
CA ALA A 142 27.58 3.31 -14.38
C ALA A 142 28.07 1.87 -14.61
N THR A 143 29.21 1.49 -14.02
CA THR A 143 29.79 0.16 -14.16
C THR A 143 28.91 -0.92 -13.54
N ALA A 144 28.17 -1.65 -14.40
CA ALA A 144 27.73 -3.00 -14.07
C ALA A 144 28.96 -3.92 -13.87
N PRO A 145 28.91 -4.92 -12.97
CA PRO A 145 29.94 -5.96 -12.90
C PRO A 145 30.06 -6.68 -14.25
N ALA A 146 31.25 -6.66 -14.83
CA ALA A 146 31.47 -7.07 -16.21
C ALA A 146 31.67 -8.59 -16.35
N ASP A 147 30.57 -9.33 -16.49
CA ASP A 147 30.59 -10.77 -16.80
C ASP A 147 29.53 -11.18 -17.86
N ALA A 148 29.42 -10.44 -18.97
CA ALA A 148 28.93 -10.95 -20.26
C ALA A 148 29.02 -9.92 -21.41
N MET A 149 30.15 -9.84 -22.12
CA MET A 149 30.16 -9.40 -23.53
C MET A 149 31.28 -10.10 -24.33
N PRO A 150 31.00 -10.65 -25.52
CA PRO A 150 32.04 -10.96 -26.49
C PRO A 150 32.71 -9.67 -26.97
N LYS A 151 34.03 -9.70 -27.17
CA LYS A 151 34.74 -8.65 -27.88
C LYS A 151 34.38 -8.73 -29.36
N ASP A 152 33.95 -7.62 -29.96
CA ASP A 152 34.58 -7.08 -31.17
C ASP A 152 33.97 -5.73 -31.60
N ALA A 153 34.71 -5.05 -32.50
CA ALA A 153 34.35 -3.83 -33.23
C ALA A 153 34.35 -2.49 -32.47
N ASN A 154 35.49 -1.80 -32.59
CA ASN A 154 35.62 -0.33 -32.64
C ASN A 154 34.36 0.42 -33.10
N HIS A 155 34.08 1.57 -32.49
CA HIS A 155 33.94 2.81 -33.26
C HIS A 155 34.40 4.02 -32.44
N ALA A 156 35.08 4.96 -33.08
CA ALA A 156 35.71 6.10 -32.42
C ALA A 156 34.70 7.24 -32.16
N SER A 157 34.76 7.82 -30.96
CA SER A 157 33.97 8.99 -30.56
C SER A 157 34.88 10.18 -30.28
N VAL A 158 34.76 11.25 -31.07
CA VAL A 158 34.68 12.63 -30.54
C VAL A 158 33.87 13.49 -31.51
N ALA A 159 32.75 14.04 -31.04
CA ALA A 159 32.11 15.23 -31.60
C ALA A 159 31.28 15.88 -30.48
N GLU A 160 31.86 16.87 -29.81
CA GLU A 160 31.14 17.72 -28.87
C GLU A 160 30.11 18.59 -29.59
N ILE A 161 28.90 18.71 -29.02
CA ILE A 161 27.98 19.82 -29.28
C ILE A 161 27.45 20.29 -27.90
N PRO A 162 27.39 21.60 -27.62
CA PRO A 162 27.43 22.13 -26.25
C PRO A 162 26.06 22.25 -25.57
N ALA A 163 26.09 22.57 -24.28
CA ALA A 163 24.92 22.80 -23.44
C ALA A 163 24.20 24.12 -23.77
N GLU A 164 22.92 24.05 -24.12
CA GLU A 164 21.97 25.16 -23.93
C GLU A 164 20.60 24.65 -23.43
N ALA A 165 20.03 25.40 -22.48
CA ALA A 165 18.62 25.50 -22.09
C ALA A 165 17.77 24.21 -21.93
N VAL A 166 17.68 23.72 -20.68
CA VAL A 166 16.46 23.03 -20.21
C VAL A 166 15.61 24.01 -19.41
N ASP A 167 14.50 24.45 -20.02
CA ASP A 167 13.44 25.20 -19.34
C ASP A 167 12.75 24.30 -18.31
N GLY A 168 12.67 24.77 -17.06
CA GLY A 168 12.26 23.99 -15.88
C GLY A 168 10.77 23.72 -15.77
N SER A 169 9.99 23.95 -16.82
CA SER A 169 8.54 23.72 -16.84
C SER A 169 8.22 22.27 -17.25
N GLN A 170 8.31 21.35 -16.27
CA GLN A 170 7.78 19.99 -16.41
C GLN A 170 6.25 20.05 -16.55
N ALA A 171 5.78 20.18 -17.79
CA ALA A 171 4.38 20.03 -18.15
C ALA A 171 3.93 18.60 -17.80
N ARG A 172 3.36 18.45 -16.60
CA ARG A 172 2.78 17.19 -16.11
C ARG A 172 1.67 16.76 -17.07
N THR A 173 1.97 15.79 -17.92
CA THR A 173 0.97 15.11 -18.73
C THR A 173 0.01 14.39 -17.80
N VAL A 174 -1.15 15.00 -17.59
CA VAL A 174 -2.27 14.35 -16.92
C VAL A 174 -2.72 13.16 -17.77
N ALA A 175 -2.49 11.95 -17.25
CA ALA A 175 -3.15 10.77 -17.78
C ALA A 175 -4.67 10.99 -17.73
N PRO A 176 -5.45 10.52 -18.72
CA PRO A 176 -6.90 10.66 -18.68
C PRO A 176 -7.46 10.07 -17.39
N ALA A 177 -8.07 10.91 -16.56
CA ALA A 177 -8.70 10.45 -15.34
C ALA A 177 -9.92 9.60 -15.73
N GLU A 178 -9.88 8.30 -15.43
CA GLU A 178 -11.10 7.51 -15.36
C GLU A 178 -12.05 8.20 -14.39
N LYS A 179 -13.30 8.39 -14.81
CA LYS A 179 -14.31 8.97 -13.93
C LYS A 179 -14.63 7.96 -12.83
N ILE A 180 -14.05 8.16 -11.65
CA ILE A 180 -14.37 7.39 -10.43
C ILE A 180 -15.87 7.51 -10.18
N GLU A 181 -16.58 6.38 -10.18
CA GLU A 181 -17.97 6.34 -9.73
C GLU A 181 -18.01 6.50 -8.21
N GLY A 182 -19.00 7.26 -7.70
CA GLY A 182 -19.03 7.73 -6.31
C GLY A 182 -18.95 6.60 -5.29
N ILE A 183 -17.81 6.49 -4.61
CA ILE A 183 -17.55 5.47 -3.59
C ILE A 183 -18.21 5.92 -2.30
N GLU A 184 -18.99 5.03 -1.68
CA GLU A 184 -19.63 5.32 -0.40
C GLU A 184 -18.58 5.61 0.68
N LYS A 185 -18.75 6.74 1.37
CA LYS A 185 -17.97 7.15 2.53
C LYS A 185 -18.02 6.07 3.63
N PRO A 186 -16.93 5.87 4.40
CA PRO A 186 -16.91 4.87 5.46
C PRO A 186 -17.75 5.31 6.67
N GLU A 187 -18.22 4.34 7.47
CA GLU A 187 -19.00 4.61 8.68
C GLU A 187 -18.19 5.49 9.67
N GLY A 188 -18.81 6.57 10.16
CA GLY A 188 -18.15 7.54 11.02
C GLY A 188 -17.01 8.36 10.38
N GLY A 189 -16.73 8.15 9.09
CA GLY A 189 -15.67 8.83 8.35
C GLY A 189 -16.14 9.97 7.45
N LYS A 190 -15.25 10.37 6.54
CA LYS A 190 -15.39 11.53 5.64
C LYS A 190 -15.29 11.11 4.17
N ALA A 191 -15.99 11.85 3.31
CA ALA A 191 -15.66 11.86 1.89
C ALA A 191 -14.36 12.67 1.68
N ILE A 192 -13.65 12.43 0.58
CA ILE A 192 -12.39 13.13 0.28
C ILE A 192 -12.62 14.64 0.16
N ALA A 193 -13.69 15.08 -0.50
CA ALA A 193 -14.05 16.49 -0.58
C ALA A 193 -14.27 17.14 0.80
N ASP A 194 -14.80 16.39 1.78
CA ASP A 194 -15.00 16.89 3.16
C ASP A 194 -13.67 17.17 3.85
N CYS A 195 -12.61 16.40 3.56
CA CYS A 195 -11.26 16.64 4.08
C CYS A 195 -10.66 17.98 3.59
N TYR A 196 -11.09 18.48 2.42
CA TYR A 196 -10.70 19.80 1.92
C TYR A 196 -11.59 20.93 2.46
N THR A 197 -12.91 20.71 2.56
CA THR A 197 -13.86 21.76 3.00
C THR A 197 -13.86 21.97 4.51
N GLU A 198 -13.70 20.90 5.30
CA GLU A 198 -13.66 20.94 6.78
C GLU A 198 -12.22 20.98 7.34
N LEU A 199 -11.21 21.23 6.49
CA LEU A 199 -9.79 21.15 6.83
C LEU A 199 -9.40 21.89 8.13
N GLU A 200 -9.92 23.09 8.35
CA GLU A 200 -9.63 23.88 9.56
C GLU A 200 -10.17 23.26 10.86
N THR A 201 -11.22 22.43 10.76
CA THR A 201 -11.84 21.69 11.88
C THR A 201 -11.17 20.34 12.08
N LEU A 202 -10.71 19.70 10.99
CA LEU A 202 -10.18 18.33 11.00
C LEU A 202 -8.66 18.24 11.10
N LYS A 203 -7.92 19.34 10.89
CA LYS A 203 -6.45 19.35 10.99
C LYS A 203 -5.96 18.80 12.33
N ASP A 204 -4.89 18.00 12.26
CA ASP A 204 -4.25 17.27 13.34
C ASP A 204 -5.18 16.30 14.11
N SER A 205 -6.38 16.01 13.55
CA SER A 205 -7.32 15.02 14.09
C SER A 205 -7.31 13.71 13.30
N GLY A 206 -7.77 12.63 13.93
CA GLY A 206 -7.91 11.32 13.29
C GLY A 206 -9.13 11.29 12.37
N VAL A 207 -8.91 10.99 11.09
CA VAL A 207 -9.95 10.85 10.06
C VAL A 207 -9.94 9.43 9.48
N THR A 208 -11.12 8.92 9.12
CA THR A 208 -11.28 7.71 8.33
C THR A 208 -11.83 8.09 6.96
N VAL A 209 -11.17 7.63 5.89
CA VAL A 209 -11.50 7.90 4.48
C VAL A 209 -11.53 6.60 3.69
N ARG A 210 -12.34 6.53 2.64
CA ARG A 210 -12.43 5.37 1.75
C ARG A 210 -12.35 5.82 0.31
N GLY A 211 -11.58 5.13 -0.53
CA GLY A 211 -11.41 5.49 -1.93
C GLY A 211 -10.66 4.45 -2.75
N LYS A 212 -10.73 4.58 -4.07
CA LYS A 212 -9.94 3.80 -5.04
C LYS A 212 -8.51 4.35 -5.02
N VAL A 213 -7.52 3.48 -4.84
CA VAL A 213 -6.10 3.83 -5.00
C VAL A 213 -5.85 4.12 -6.48
N VAL A 214 -5.50 5.37 -6.80
CA VAL A 214 -5.13 5.79 -8.17
C VAL A 214 -3.62 5.88 -8.36
N LYS A 215 -2.85 5.92 -7.25
CA LYS A 215 -1.39 5.94 -7.27
C LYS A 215 -0.83 5.30 -5.99
N PHE A 216 0.26 4.55 -6.11
CA PHE A 216 1.07 3.96 -5.03
C PHE A 216 2.57 4.17 -5.29
N ASN A 217 3.27 4.92 -4.43
CA ASN A 217 4.73 5.10 -4.50
C ASN A 217 5.36 4.49 -3.25
N ALA A 218 6.15 3.42 -3.41
CA ALA A 218 6.73 2.70 -2.30
C ALA A 218 7.90 3.45 -1.65
N ASN A 219 8.04 3.31 -0.34
CA ASN A 219 9.30 3.56 0.39
C ASN A 219 9.93 4.97 0.24
N ILE A 220 9.14 6.00 -0.09
CA ILE A 220 9.61 7.39 -0.11
C ILE A 220 9.67 7.89 1.34
N LEU A 221 10.86 8.33 1.79
CA LEU A 221 11.13 8.68 3.19
C LEU A 221 10.79 7.55 4.18
N GLY A 222 10.91 6.30 3.75
CA GLY A 222 10.63 5.12 4.58
C GLY A 222 9.14 4.83 4.80
N THR A 223 8.24 5.43 4.02
CA THR A 223 6.79 5.17 4.06
C THR A 223 6.23 5.06 2.64
N ASN A 224 5.04 4.47 2.48
CA ASN A 224 4.36 4.40 1.18
C ASN A 224 3.46 5.63 1.02
N TRP A 225 3.45 6.19 -0.18
CA TRP A 225 2.70 7.41 -0.52
C TRP A 225 1.67 7.06 -1.58
N ILE A 226 0.41 7.06 -1.18
CA ILE A 226 -0.71 6.67 -2.03
C ILE A 226 -1.58 7.88 -2.32
N HIS A 227 -2.22 7.88 -3.49
CA HIS A 227 -3.29 8.80 -3.82
C HIS A 227 -4.58 8.00 -3.93
N ILE A 228 -5.63 8.45 -3.26
CA ILE A 228 -6.95 7.83 -3.31
C ILE A 228 -7.99 8.83 -3.84
N GLN A 229 -9.01 8.31 -4.52
CA GLN A 229 -10.13 9.08 -5.06
C GLN A 229 -11.46 8.35 -4.78
N ASP A 230 -12.50 9.08 -4.43
CA ASP A 230 -13.85 8.56 -4.11
C ASP A 230 -14.95 9.13 -5.03
N GLY A 231 -14.58 10.03 -5.96
CA GLY A 231 -15.51 10.71 -6.86
C GLY A 231 -16.29 11.88 -6.23
N SER A 232 -16.02 12.26 -4.98
CA SER A 232 -16.71 13.36 -4.29
C SER A 232 -16.19 14.77 -4.62
N GLY A 233 -14.90 14.88 -4.95
CA GLY A 233 -14.22 16.17 -5.15
C GLY A 233 -14.09 16.62 -6.61
N ASP A 234 -13.49 17.80 -6.79
CA ASP A 234 -13.40 18.47 -8.09
C ASP A 234 -11.99 18.40 -8.71
N ALA A 235 -11.95 18.11 -10.02
CA ALA A 235 -10.72 17.99 -10.79
C ALA A 235 -10.01 19.34 -11.02
N THR A 236 -10.79 20.40 -11.27
CA THR A 236 -10.29 21.76 -11.52
C THR A 236 -9.81 22.45 -10.25
N ALA A 237 -10.44 22.17 -9.11
CA ALA A 237 -10.06 22.67 -7.79
C ALA A 237 -8.97 21.82 -7.10
N ASN A 238 -8.59 20.66 -7.67
CA ASN A 238 -7.66 19.69 -7.08
C ASN A 238 -8.12 19.15 -5.70
N THR A 239 -9.43 18.95 -5.51
CA THR A 239 -10.03 18.39 -4.28
C THR A 239 -10.56 16.96 -4.45
N HIS A 240 -10.43 16.38 -5.64
CA HIS A 240 -10.82 15.01 -6.01
C HIS A 240 -9.84 13.91 -5.55
N ASP A 241 -8.62 14.29 -5.19
CA ASP A 241 -7.48 13.40 -5.00
C ASP A 241 -6.81 13.67 -3.65
N LEU A 242 -6.76 12.66 -2.78
CA LEU A 242 -6.19 12.78 -1.44
C LEU A 242 -4.89 11.97 -1.34
N THR A 243 -3.80 12.66 -1.03
CA THR A 243 -2.54 12.01 -0.65
C THR A 243 -2.66 11.41 0.75
N VAL A 244 -2.24 10.15 0.90
CA VAL A 244 -2.18 9.44 2.17
C VAL A 244 -0.81 8.79 2.32
N THR A 245 -0.20 8.87 3.51
CA THR A 245 1.01 8.10 3.83
C THR A 245 0.66 6.91 4.71
N THR A 246 1.23 5.74 4.42
CA THR A 246 0.93 4.49 5.13
C THR A 246 2.10 3.53 5.13
N LYS A 247 2.16 2.61 6.10
CA LYS A 247 3.05 1.44 6.08
C LYS A 247 2.45 0.26 5.31
N ALA A 248 1.14 0.28 5.05
CA ALA A 248 0.46 -0.76 4.27
C ALA A 248 0.94 -0.76 2.81
N VAL A 249 0.91 -1.94 2.19
CA VAL A 249 1.11 -2.12 0.75
C VAL A 249 -0.27 -2.38 0.14
N VAL A 250 -0.65 -1.61 -0.88
CA VAL A 250 -1.99 -1.62 -1.50
C VAL A 250 -1.84 -1.53 -3.02
N ALA A 251 -2.78 -2.10 -3.77
CA ALA A 251 -2.74 -2.08 -5.23
C ALA A 251 -3.43 -0.86 -5.83
N VAL A 252 -2.85 -0.29 -6.89
CA VAL A 252 -3.53 0.70 -7.73
C VAL A 252 -4.74 0.02 -8.39
N GLY A 253 -5.93 0.50 -8.07
CA GLY A 253 -7.20 -0.14 -8.41
C GLY A 253 -8.04 -0.55 -7.20
N ASP A 254 -7.43 -0.84 -6.06
CA ASP A 254 -8.14 -1.28 -4.85
C ASP A 254 -9.02 -0.18 -4.27
N VAL A 255 -10.21 -0.54 -3.78
CA VAL A 255 -11.01 0.34 -2.91
C VAL A 255 -10.68 0.02 -1.47
N VAL A 256 -9.96 0.92 -0.80
CA VAL A 256 -9.45 0.74 0.57
C VAL A 256 -10.07 1.73 1.54
N THR A 257 -10.25 1.31 2.80
CA THR A 257 -10.57 2.21 3.90
C THR A 257 -9.32 2.43 4.75
N LEU A 258 -9.03 3.69 5.06
CA LEU A 258 -7.80 4.13 5.70
C LEU A 258 -8.13 5.06 6.86
N LYS A 259 -7.46 4.87 7.99
CA LYS A 259 -7.58 5.74 9.17
C LYS A 259 -6.22 6.31 9.55
N GLY A 260 -6.10 7.64 9.56
CA GLY A 260 -4.85 8.35 9.89
C GLY A 260 -5.12 9.78 10.36
N THR A 261 -4.08 10.60 10.49
CA THR A 261 -4.20 11.98 10.97
C THR A 261 -4.26 12.97 9.81
N LEU A 262 -5.27 13.85 9.75
CA LEU A 262 -5.35 14.85 8.68
C LEU A 262 -4.34 15.98 8.89
N GLY A 263 -3.32 16.06 8.05
CA GLY A 263 -2.35 17.15 8.01
C GLY A 263 -2.79 18.29 7.09
N LYS A 264 -2.56 19.53 7.55
CA LYS A 264 -2.70 20.76 6.77
C LYS A 264 -1.33 21.36 6.43
N ASP A 265 -1.20 21.95 5.24
CA ASP A 265 -0.06 22.75 4.78
C ASP A 265 1.32 22.07 5.01
N LYS A 266 1.38 20.74 4.83
CA LYS A 266 2.56 19.92 5.15
C LYS A 266 3.62 20.06 4.06
N ASN A 267 4.86 20.34 4.47
CA ASN A 267 6.00 20.57 3.58
C ASN A 267 7.12 19.58 3.90
N PHE A 268 7.50 18.77 2.91
CA PHE A 268 8.53 17.73 3.02
C PHE A 268 9.85 18.11 2.33
N GLY A 269 10.01 19.40 1.98
CA GLY A 269 11.18 19.92 1.28
C GLY A 269 11.13 19.68 -0.23
N ALA A 270 12.14 20.18 -0.96
CA ALA A 270 12.33 19.98 -2.41
C ALA A 270 11.10 20.27 -3.32
N GLY A 271 10.15 21.09 -2.86
CA GLY A 271 8.90 21.42 -3.58
C GLY A 271 7.71 20.52 -3.25
N TYR A 272 7.87 19.48 -2.42
CA TYR A 272 6.78 18.59 -1.98
C TYR A 272 5.96 19.27 -0.87
N GLN A 273 4.88 19.93 -1.27
CA GLN A 273 3.94 20.61 -0.40
C GLN A 273 2.52 20.08 -0.63
N TYR A 274 1.80 19.81 0.46
CA TYR A 274 0.45 19.26 0.43
C TYR A 274 -0.46 20.13 1.29
N ALA A 275 -1.45 20.78 0.67
CA ALA A 275 -2.46 21.57 1.39
C ALA A 275 -3.28 20.68 2.34
N VAL A 276 -3.57 19.45 1.89
CA VAL A 276 -4.25 18.38 2.64
C VAL A 276 -3.52 17.07 2.40
N ILE A 277 -3.30 16.30 3.46
CA ILE A 277 -2.71 14.96 3.43
C ILE A 277 -3.23 14.16 4.62
N VAL A 278 -3.39 12.83 4.51
CA VAL A 278 -3.60 11.97 5.70
C VAL A 278 -2.29 11.27 6.02
N GLU A 279 -1.77 11.50 7.23
CA GLU A 279 -0.46 11.01 7.66
C GLU A 279 -0.60 9.76 8.53
N ASN A 280 0.34 8.82 8.34
CA ASN A 280 0.48 7.58 9.13
C ASN A 280 -0.81 6.74 9.18
N ALA A 281 -1.51 6.62 8.05
CA ALA A 281 -2.74 5.88 7.98
C ALA A 281 -2.53 4.37 8.08
N GLU A 282 -3.44 3.71 8.78
CA GLU A 282 -3.57 2.25 8.86
C GLU A 282 -4.77 1.80 8.01
N LEU A 283 -4.67 0.60 7.44
CA LEU A 283 -5.79 -0.05 6.76
C LEU A 283 -6.82 -0.49 7.81
N VAL A 284 -8.10 -0.24 7.56
CA VAL A 284 -9.20 -0.70 8.41
C VAL A 284 -10.24 -1.42 7.54
N GLU A 285 -10.82 -2.49 8.08
CA GLU A 285 -11.90 -3.26 7.44
C GLU A 285 -13.28 -2.61 7.66
#